data_AF-A0A0L6JB73-F1
#
_entry.id   AF-A0A0L6JB73-F1
#
_cell.length_a   1.000
_cell.length_b   1.000
_cell.length_c   1.000
_cell.angle_alpha   90.00
_cell.angle_beta   90.00
_cell.angle_gamma   90.00
#
_symmetry.space_group_name_H-M   'P 1'
#
loop_
_entity.id
_entity.type
_entity.pdbx_description
1 polymer ?
#
loop_
_entity_poly.entity_id
_entity_poly.type
_entity_poly.pdbx_seq_one_letter_code
_entity_poly.pdbx_strand_id
1 'polypeptide(L)' 'MPTFHRFDGFRIEVRSRDHSPPHFHMIGPDFHALVDIRTLQVIQGTYSRKALAMVVDWASLHIEALMIEWRRLNERG' A
#
# COMPACT_ATOMS: atom_id res chain seq x y z
N MET A 1 -3.53 -13.59 2.12
CA MET A 1 -3.32 -12.17 1.74
C MET A 1 -4.09 -11.90 0.45
N PRO A 2 -5.23 -11.20 0.52
CA PRO A 2 -5.88 -10.72 -0.69
C PRO A 2 -5.08 -9.55 -1.28
N THR A 3 -4.91 -9.54 -2.61
CA THR A 3 -4.51 -8.34 -3.34
C THR A 3 -5.62 -7.31 -3.22
N PHE A 4 -5.31 -6.09 -2.79
CA PHE A 4 -6.31 -5.01 -2.69
C PHE A 4 -6.57 -4.39 -4.07
N HIS A 5 -5.50 -4.13 -4.82
CA HIS A 5 -5.59 -3.61 -6.19
C HIS A 5 -4.42 -4.12 -7.04
N ARG A 6 -4.63 -4.27 -8.35
CA ARG A 6 -3.63 -4.77 -9.29
C ARG A 6 -3.47 -3.80 -10.46
N PHE A 7 -2.22 -3.47 -10.76
CA PHE A 7 -1.80 -2.74 -11.94
C PHE A 7 -1.14 -3.70 -12.94
N ASP A 8 -0.86 -3.22 -14.15
CA ASP A 8 -0.04 -3.97 -15.10
C ASP A 8 1.39 -4.12 -14.56
N GLY A 9 1.71 -5.33 -14.10
CA GLY A 9 3.05 -5.72 -13.66
C GLY A 9 3.34 -5.58 -12.16
N PHE A 10 2.44 -5.02 -11.35
CA PHE A 10 2.61 -4.95 -9.90
C PHE A 10 1.27 -4.84 -9.16
N ARG A 11 1.28 -4.90 -7.83
CA ARG A 11 0.04 -4.90 -7.02
C ARG A 11 0.20 -4.17 -5.71
N ILE A 12 -0.94 -3.80 -5.12
CA ILE A 12 -1.07 -3.29 -3.77
C ILE A 12 -1.68 -4.37 -2.87
N GLU A 13 -1.11 -4.52 -1.67
CA GLU A 13 -1.63 -5.39 -0.62
C GLU A 13 -1.75 -4.61 0.68
N VAL A 14 -2.86 -4.82 1.39
CA VAL A 14 -2.99 -4.47 2.81
C VAL A 14 -2.92 -5.78 3.59
N ARG A 15 -2.03 -5.88 4.57
CA ARG A 15 -1.79 -7.13 5.31
C ARG A 15 -2.20 -6.97 6.78
N SER A 16 -2.34 -8.11 7.46
CA SER A 16 -2.56 -8.18 8.90
C SER A 16 -1.24 -8.38 9.65
N ARG A 17 -1.25 -8.08 10.95
CA ARG A 17 -0.06 -8.06 11.82
C ARG A 17 0.99 -7.03 11.38
N ASP A 18 0.57 -6.04 10.59
CA ASP A 18 1.37 -4.85 10.34
C ASP A 18 1.21 -3.87 11.51
N HIS A 19 2.25 -3.09 11.75
CA HIS A 19 2.28 -2.12 12.84
C HIS A 19 2.11 -0.70 12.30
N SER A 20 1.82 0.23 13.22
CA SER A 20 1.80 1.65 12.90
C SER A 20 3.16 2.12 12.35
N PRO A 21 3.18 3.10 11.42
CA PRO A 21 2.02 3.82 10.89
C PRO A 21 1.19 2.98 9.89
N PRO A 22 -0.09 3.31 9.65
CA PRO A 22 -0.92 2.65 8.64
C PRO A 22 -0.28 2.73 7.25
N HIS A 23 -0.06 1.57 6.62
CA HIS A 23 0.63 1.48 5.35
C HIS A 23 0.06 0.36 4.47
N PHE A 24 0.32 0.44 3.18
CA PHE A 24 0.12 -0.67 2.25
C PHE A 24 1.44 -1.06 1.60
N HIS A 25 1.50 -2.27 1.07
CA HIS A 25 2.65 -2.77 0.32
C HIS A 25 2.42 -2.58 -1.17
N MET A 26 3.39 -2.00 -1.85
CA MET A 26 3.49 -1.97 -3.31
C MET A 26 4.52 -3.02 -3.74
N ILE A 27 4.11 -4.00 -4.54
CA ILE A 27 4.93 -5.19 -4.87
C ILE A 27 4.95 -5.43 -6.37
N GLY A 28 6.14 -5.30 -6.96
CA GLY A 28 6.45 -5.67 -8.33
C GLY A 28 7.40 -6.87 -8.40
N PRO A 29 7.93 -7.19 -9.59
CA PRO A 29 8.89 -8.30 -9.77
C PRO A 29 10.21 -8.04 -9.05
N ASP A 30 10.72 -6.81 -9.10
CA ASP A 30 12.06 -6.46 -8.60
C ASP A 30 12.04 -5.44 -7.46
N PHE A 31 10.84 -5.12 -6.95
CA PHE A 31 10.69 -4.08 -5.94
C PHE A 31 9.57 -4.39 -4.94
N HIS A 32 9.78 -3.94 -3.71
CA HIS A 32 8.81 -3.99 -2.64
C HIS A 32 8.99 -2.75 -1.76
N ALA A 33 7.93 -1.95 -1.65
CA ALA A 33 7.89 -0.76 -0.82
C ALA A 33 6.68 -0.76 0.12
N LEU A 34 6.85 -0.15 1.29
CA LEU A 34 5.78 0.22 2.20
C LEU A 34 5.47 1.70 2.02
N VAL A 35 4.20 2.03 1.82
CA VAL A 35 3.73 3.40 1.58
C VAL A 35 2.74 3.77 2.67
N ASP A 36 3.00 4.88 3.36
CA ASP A 36 2.09 5.41 4.39
C ASP A 36 0.77 5.82 3.73
N ILE A 37 -0.36 5.29 4.22
CA ILE A 37 -1.68 5.52 3.60
C ILE A 37 -2.10 7.00 3.70
N ARG A 38 -1.65 7.71 4.73
CA ARG A 38 -2.11 9.07 5.05
C ARG A 38 -1.35 10.12 4.26
N THR A 39 -0.06 9.87 4.01
CA THR A 39 0.84 10.83 3.34
C THR A 39 1.22 10.41 1.93
N LEU A 40 1.00 9.15 1.57
CA LEU A 40 1.44 8.51 0.32
C LEU A 40 2.96 8.56 0.10
N GLN A 41 3.73 8.79 1.18
CA GLN A 41 5.18 8.73 1.16
C GLN A 41 5.66 7.30 1.37
N VAL A 42 6.75 6.95 0.69
CA VAL A 42 7.42 5.66 0.90
C VAL A 42 8.10 5.69 2.26
N ILE A 43 7.73 4.75 3.13
CA ILE A 43 8.34 4.56 4.45
C ILE A 43 9.65 3.80 4.30
N GLN A 44 9.62 2.71 3.51
CA GLN A 44 10.74 1.80 3.35
C GLN A 44 10.62 1.01 2.06
N GLY A 45 11.77 0.56 1.54
CA GLY A 45 11.87 -0.40 0.46
C GLY A 45 12.26 0.23 -0.87
N THR A 46 12.19 -0.56 -1.94
CA THR A 46 12.57 -0.15 -3.28
C THR A 46 11.33 0.00 -4.14
N TYR A 47 11.42 0.87 -5.15
CA TYR A 47 10.34 1.14 -6.08
C TYR A 47 10.89 1.68 -7.40
N SER A 48 10.14 1.47 -8.48
CA SER A 48 10.35 2.25 -9.70
C SER A 48 9.60 3.59 -9.58
N ARG A 49 10.18 4.67 -10.11
CA ARG A 49 9.51 5.99 -10.13
C ARG A 49 8.15 5.95 -10.82
N LYS A 50 8.03 5.16 -11.90
CA LYS A 50 6.78 4.98 -12.64
C LYS A 50 5.70 4.28 -11.79
N ALA A 51 6.05 3.17 -11.12
CA ALA A 51 5.10 2.46 -10.27
C ALA A 51 4.64 3.34 -9.10
N LEU A 52 5.56 4.07 -8.45
CA LEU A 52 5.19 4.96 -7.36
C LEU A 52 4.22 6.06 -7.83
N ALA A 53 4.46 6.70 -8.97
CA ALA A 53 3.54 7.70 -9.51
C ALA A 53 2.13 7.14 -9.74
N MET A 54 2.02 5.97 -10.39
CA MET A 54 0.73 5.31 -10.62
C MET A 54 0.00 4.97 -9.31
N VAL A 55 0.76 4.52 -8.30
CA VAL A 55 0.22 4.21 -6.98
C VAL A 55 -0.24 5.44 -6.24
N VAL A 56 0.51 6.54 -6.28
CA VAL A 56 0.14 7.79 -5.60
C VAL A 56 -1.13 8.36 -6.21
N ASP A 57 -1.22 8.41 -7.54
CA ASP A 57 -2.40 8.89 -8.25
C ASP A 57 -3.63 8.05 -7.87
N TRP A 58 -3.51 6.73 -7.94
CA TRP A 58 -4.60 5.83 -7.58
C TRP A 58 -4.95 5.93 -6.08
N ALA A 59 -3.97 5.86 -5.18
CA ALA A 59 -4.19 5.81 -3.74
C ALA A 59 -4.78 7.12 -3.19
N SER A 60 -4.48 8.26 -3.81
CA SER A 60 -5.07 9.56 -3.42
C SER A 60 -6.61 9.57 -3.51
N LEU A 61 -7.18 8.75 -4.39
CA LEU A 61 -8.63 8.58 -4.55
C LEU A 61 -9.21 7.45 -3.67
N HIS A 62 -8.36 6.68 -2.99
CA HIS A 62 -8.75 5.46 -2.26
C HIS A 62 -8.26 5.42 -0.81
N ILE A 63 -7.79 6.56 -0.26
CA ILE A 63 -7.26 6.64 1.11
C ILE A 63 -8.25 6.05 2.13
N GLU A 64 -9.54 6.41 2.03
CA GLU A 64 -10.56 5.92 2.97
C GLU A 64 -10.68 4.39 2.95
N ALA A 65 -10.77 3.80 1.75
CA ALA A 65 -10.90 2.35 1.59
C ALA A 65 -9.65 1.61 2.09
N LEU A 66 -8.45 2.13 1.82
CA LEU A 66 -7.18 1.59 2.34
C LEU A 66 -7.13 1.66 3.87
N MET A 67 -7.54 2.78 4.45
CA MET A 67 -7.60 2.95 5.90
C MET A 67 -8.60 1.97 6.53
N ILE A 68 -9.81 1.84 5.99
CA ILE A 68 -10.82 0.91 6.50
C ILE A 68 -10.27 -0.52 6.52
N GLU A 69 -9.64 -0.96 5.43
CA GLU A 69 -9.07 -2.31 5.35
C GLU A 69 -7.89 -2.50 6.30
N TRP A 70 -7.00 -1.51 6.41
CA TRP A 70 -5.87 -1.57 7.34
C TRP A 70 -6.35 -1.68 8.78
N ARG A 71 -7.32 -0.87 9.20
CA ARG A 71 -7.92 -0.94 10.53
C ARG A 71 -8.61 -2.27 10.77
N ARG A 72 -9.36 -2.78 9.79
CA ARG A 72 -10.03 -4.08 9.87
C ARG A 72 -9.04 -5.23 10.16
N LEU A 73 -7.84 -5.15 9.59
CA LEU A 73 -6.81 -6.17 9.70
C LEU A 73 -5.87 -5.99 10.91
N ASN A 74 -5.66 -4.77 11.40
CA ASN A 74 -4.59 -4.45 12.36
C ASN A 74 -5.06 -3.72 13.63
N GLU A 75 -6.23 -3.08 13.64
CA GLU A 75 -6.75 -2.38 14.84
C GLU A 75 -7.82 -3.20 15.58
N ARG A 76 -8.13 -4.41 15.12
CA ARG A 76 -8.99 -5.33 15.86
C ARG A 76 -8.13 -6.09 16.87
N GLY A 77 -8.40 -5.84 18.16
CA GLY A 77 -7.78 -6.53 19.30
C GLY A 77 -7.90 -8.04 19.26
#